data_AF-A0AAU7UEI7-F1
#
_entry.id   AF-A0AAU7UEI7-F1
#
_cell.length_a   1.000
_cell.length_b   1.000
_cell.length_c   1.000
_cell.angle_alpha   90.00
_cell.angle_beta   90.00
_cell.angle_gamma   90.00
#
_symmetry.space_group_name_H-M   'P 1'
#
loop_
_entity.id
_entity.type
_entity.pdbx_description
1 polymer ?
#
loop_
_entity_poly.entity_id
_entity_poly.type
_entity_poly.pdbx_seq_one_letter_code
_entity_poly.pdbx_strand_id
1 'polypeptide(L)'
;MQLVRGAHEFEYRDQQGIDRLGQADIWASPNGERAVLVLKNVDGGLSGDERGTLLDNARRAFWMLASSLLPFLVPQARLEVYVLRPGEQREDGPTKPRALILT
;
A
#
# COMPACT_ATOMS: atom_id res chain seq x y z
N MET A 1 -8.96 10.96 12.07
CA MET A 1 -7.83 10.76 11.16
C MET A 1 -7.87 11.86 10.11
N GLN A 2 -6.72 12.40 9.72
CA GLN A 2 -6.58 13.41 8.67
C GLN A 2 -5.68 12.89 7.56
N LEU A 3 -6.01 13.18 6.30
CA LEU A 3 -5.17 12.82 5.16
C LEU A 3 -3.96 13.75 5.15
N VAL A 4 -2.77 13.20 5.40
CA VAL A 4 -1.50 13.94 5.40
C VAL A 4 -0.95 14.02 3.98
N ARG A 5 -1.10 12.92 3.22
CA ARG A 5 -0.64 12.84 1.84
C ARG A 5 -1.50 11.83 1.09
N GLY A 6 -2.12 12.26 -0.01
CA GLY A 6 -2.97 11.42 -0.85
C GLY A 6 -2.37 11.18 -2.23
N ALA A 7 -2.69 10.02 -2.80
CA ALA A 7 -2.29 9.56 -4.13
C ALA A 7 -0.80 9.75 -4.41
N HIS A 8 0.05 9.53 -3.39
CA HIS A 8 1.48 9.68 -3.56
C HIS A 8 2.02 8.54 -4.40
N GLU A 9 2.46 8.86 -5.61
CA GLU A 9 3.13 7.92 -6.49
C GLU A 9 4.56 7.67 -6.01
N PHE A 10 4.96 6.41 -6.10
CA PHE A 10 6.30 5.98 -5.71
C PHE A 10 6.75 4.77 -6.54
N GLU A 11 8.06 4.60 -6.64
CA GLU A 11 8.66 3.43 -7.28
C GLU A 11 9.11 2.41 -6.24
N TYR A 12 8.92 1.12 -6.52
CA TYR A 12 9.46 0.03 -5.71
C TYR A 12 9.95 -1.08 -6.62
N ARG A 13 10.93 -1.85 -6.15
CA ARG A 13 11.46 -2.98 -6.88
C ARG A 13 10.76 -4.26 -6.44
N ASP A 14 10.12 -4.97 -7.38
CA ASP A 14 9.41 -6.23 -7.12
C ASP A 14 10.37 -7.40 -6.84
N GLN A 15 9.84 -8.60 -6.63
CA GLN A 15 10.65 -9.80 -6.37
C GLN A 15 11.54 -10.20 -7.56
N GLN A 16 11.17 -9.83 -8.78
CA GLN A 16 11.95 -10.13 -10.00
C GLN A 16 13.01 -9.06 -10.28
N GLY A 17 13.08 -8.01 -9.45
CA GLY A 17 14.00 -6.91 -9.66
C GLY A 17 13.49 -5.86 -10.65
N ILE A 18 12.21 -5.92 -11.02
CA ILE A 18 11.59 -4.97 -11.94
C ILE A 18 11.08 -3.78 -11.13
N ASP A 19 11.35 -2.58 -11.63
CA ASP A 19 10.85 -1.36 -11.03
C ASP A 19 9.36 -1.19 -11.39
N ARG A 20 8.55 -0.99 -10.35
CA ARG A 20 7.10 -0.89 -10.42
C ARG A 20 6.65 0.40 -9.79
N LEU A 21 5.52 0.92 -10.27
CA LEU A 21 4.86 2.07 -9.66
C LEU A 21 3.79 1.59 -8.68
N GLY A 22 3.70 2.28 -7.54
CA GLY A 22 2.65 2.12 -6.55
C GLY A 22 2.10 3.49 -6.14
N GLN A 23 0.98 3.48 -5.43
CA GLN A 23 0.38 4.67 -4.85
C GLN A 23 0.13 4.49 -3.36
N ALA A 24 0.31 5.56 -2.59
CA ALA A 24 0.07 5.57 -1.16
C ALA A 24 -0.87 6.71 -0.75
N ASP A 25 -1.82 6.39 0.14
CA ASP A 25 -2.47 7.40 0.98
C ASP A 25 -1.97 7.25 2.42
N ILE A 26 -1.67 8.37 3.06
CA ILE A 26 -1.14 8.43 4.41
C ILE A 26 -2.10 9.27 5.24
N TRP A 27 -2.68 8.64 6.25
CA TRP A 27 -3.57 9.27 7.21
C TRP A 27 -2.91 9.27 8.57
N ALA A 28 -3.06 10.34 9.35
CA ALA A 28 -2.54 10.41 10.71
C ALA A 28 -3.63 10.85 11.69
N SER A 29 -3.48 10.50 12.96
CA SER A 29 -4.27 11.12 14.03
C SER A 29 -3.82 12.57 14.23
N PRO A 30 -4.70 13.47 14.70
CA PRO A 30 -4.33 14.87 14.94
C PRO A 30 -3.16 15.04 15.93
N ASN A 31 -3.01 14.11 16.88
CA ASN A 31 -1.94 14.10 17.87
C ASN A 31 -0.67 13.35 17.40
N GLY A 32 -0.64 12.80 16.19
CA GLY A 32 0.52 12.12 15.62
C GLY A 32 0.83 10.72 16.19
N GLU A 33 0.06 10.22 17.15
CA GLU A 33 0.31 8.92 17.80
C GLU A 33 -0.01 7.71 16.91
N ARG A 34 -0.89 7.86 15.92
CA ARG A 34 -1.32 6.78 15.04
C ARG A 34 -1.31 7.23 13.58
N ALA A 35 -0.96 6.32 12.70
CA ALA A 35 -1.02 6.54 11.27
C ALA A 35 -1.54 5.30 10.55
N VAL A 36 -2.17 5.54 9.41
CA VAL A 36 -2.63 4.50 8.48
C VAL A 36 -1.97 4.77 7.14
N LEU A 37 -1.22 3.79 6.64
CA LEU A 37 -0.71 3.77 5.27
C LEU A 37 -1.60 2.85 4.44
N VAL A 38 -2.16 3.37 3.36
CA VAL A 38 -2.92 2.59 2.39
C VAL A 38 -2.12 2.48 1.10
N LEU A 39 -1.62 1.29 0.80
CA LEU A 39 -0.95 0.96 -0.45
C LEU A 39 -2.00 0.61 -1.51
N LYS A 40 -1.87 1.22 -2.68
CA LYS A 40 -2.75 1.09 -3.85
C LYS A 40 -1.90 0.81 -5.08
N ASN A 41 -2.50 0.16 -6.07
CA ASN A 41 -1.84 -0.17 -7.34
C ASN A 41 -0.50 -0.91 -7.17
N VAL A 42 -0.37 -1.68 -6.09
CA VAL A 42 0.74 -2.63 -5.92
C VAL A 42 0.43 -3.83 -6.81
N ASP A 43 1.43 -4.28 -7.56
CA ASP A 43 1.25 -5.36 -8.53
C ASP A 43 1.02 -6.68 -7.79
N GLY A 44 -0.12 -7.31 -8.06
CA GLY A 44 -0.45 -8.64 -7.57
C GLY A 44 0.13 -9.76 -8.44
N GLY A 45 0.78 -9.44 -9.56
CA GLY A 45 1.23 -10.44 -10.53
C GLY A 45 0.09 -11.05 -11.33
N LEU A 46 0.45 -11.80 -12.38
CA LEU A 46 -0.50 -12.43 -13.33
C LEU A 46 -0.69 -13.93 -13.08
N SER A 47 -0.16 -14.48 -11.97
CA SER A 47 -0.06 -15.92 -11.72
C SER A 47 -0.95 -16.36 -10.56
N GLY A 48 -1.32 -17.65 -10.50
CA GLY A 48 -2.33 -18.22 -9.59
C GLY A 48 -2.15 -18.03 -8.07
N ASP A 49 -1.11 -17.34 -7.60
CA ASP A 49 -1.00 -16.81 -6.23
C ASP A 49 -0.90 -15.26 -6.23
N GLU A 50 -1.93 -14.62 -6.76
CA GLU A 50 -2.02 -13.16 -6.81
C GLU A 50 -1.93 -12.53 -5.41
N ARG A 51 -2.49 -13.21 -4.40
CA ARG A 51 -2.55 -12.69 -3.04
C ARG A 51 -1.18 -12.74 -2.37
N GLY A 52 -0.45 -13.85 -2.49
CA GLY A 52 0.91 -13.96 -1.97
C GLY A 52 1.83 -12.93 -2.61
N THR A 53 1.81 -12.87 -3.95
CA THR A 53 2.59 -11.91 -4.73
C THR A 53 2.27 -10.46 -4.36
N LEU A 54 0.98 -10.12 -4.22
CA LEU A 54 0.55 -8.79 -3.78
C LEU A 54 1.11 -8.43 -2.41
N LEU A 55 1.06 -9.34 -1.43
CA LEU A 55 1.56 -9.08 -0.09
C LEU A 55 3.08 -8.96 -0.06
N ASP A 56 3.82 -9.76 -0.84
CA ASP A 56 5.27 -9.65 -0.92
C ASP A 56 5.72 -8.35 -1.60
N ASN A 57 5.04 -7.95 -2.68
CA ASN A 57 5.27 -6.66 -3.31
C ASN A 57 4.87 -5.50 -2.38
N ALA A 58 3.80 -5.65 -1.60
CA ALA A 58 3.39 -4.65 -0.62
C ALA A 58 4.42 -4.48 0.51
N ARG A 59 5.06 -5.57 0.97
CA ARG A 59 6.19 -5.49 1.92
C ARG A 59 7.34 -4.67 1.34
N ARG A 60 7.69 -4.89 0.07
CA ARG A 60 8.77 -4.15 -0.62
C ARG A 60 8.43 -2.68 -0.78
N ALA A 61 7.20 -2.37 -1.21
CA ALA A 61 6.68 -1.01 -1.29
C ALA A 61 6.72 -0.32 0.09
N PHE A 62 6.29 -1.02 1.15
CA PHE A 62 6.36 -0.51 2.51
C PHE A 62 7.79 -0.21 2.94
N TRP A 63 8.75 -1.13 2.72
CA TRP A 63 10.16 -0.89 3.06
C TRP A 63 10.75 0.32 2.36
N MET A 64 10.43 0.50 1.07
CA MET A 64 10.86 1.68 0.33
C MET A 64 10.30 2.96 0.98
N LEU A 65 9.00 3.02 1.26
CA LEU A 65 8.37 4.19 1.90
C LEU A 65 8.87 4.42 3.33
N ALA A 66 9.12 3.35 4.09
CA ALA A 66 9.68 3.39 5.44
C ALA A 66 11.09 3.96 5.47
N SER A 67 11.87 3.76 4.39
CA SER A 67 13.24 4.28 4.29
C SER A 67 13.33 5.70 3.72
N SER A 68 12.28 6.22 3.09
CA SER A 68 12.35 7.46 2.30
C SER A 68 11.34 8.54 2.68
N LEU A 69 10.10 8.17 3.04
CA LEU A 69 8.99 9.12 3.18
C LEU A 69 8.38 9.11 4.58
N LEU A 70 8.08 7.93 5.13
CA LEU A 70 7.37 7.79 6.40
C LEU A 70 8.09 8.44 7.58
N PRO A 71 9.44 8.39 7.71
CA PRO A 71 10.13 9.05 8.81
C PRO A 71 9.91 10.57 8.85
N PHE A 72 9.56 11.19 7.73
CA PHE A 72 9.34 12.63 7.64
C PHE A 72 7.88 13.03 7.84
N LEU A 73 6.94 12.14 7.53
CA LEU A 73 5.50 12.42 7.63
C LEU A 73 4.90 11.95 8.95
N VAL A 74 5.33 10.81 9.47
CA VAL A 74 4.74 10.15 10.63
C VAL A 74 5.82 9.51 11.54
N PRO A 75 6.84 10.27 11.97
CA PRO A 75 8.06 9.73 12.61
C PRO A 75 7.83 8.88 13.87
N GLN A 76 6.78 9.17 14.64
CA GLN A 76 6.53 8.56 15.95
C GLN A 76 5.19 7.82 15.99
N ALA A 77 4.50 7.72 14.86
CA ALA A 77 3.17 7.15 14.81
C ALA A 77 3.25 5.63 14.86
N ARG A 78 2.36 5.01 15.65
CA ARG A 78 2.04 3.60 15.47
C ARG A 78 1.35 3.44 14.11
N LEU A 79 2.02 2.76 13.20
CA LEU A 79 1.57 2.62 11.81
C LEU A 79 0.78 1.32 11.61
N GLU A 80 -0.40 1.44 11.02
CA GLU A 80 -1.15 0.32 10.42
C GLU A 80 -1.05 0.41 8.90
N VAL A 81 -0.76 -0.72 8.24
CA VAL A 81 -0.57 -0.77 6.79
C VAL A 81 -1.66 -1.62 6.15
N TYR A 82 -2.41 -1.03 5.22
CA TYR A 82 -3.45 -1.68 4.45
C TYR A 82 -3.04 -1.74 2.98
N VAL A 83 -3.28 -2.88 2.34
CA VAL A 83 -3.04 -3.09 0.91
C VAL A 83 -4.39 -3.21 0.22
N LEU A 84 -4.68 -2.29 -0.68
CA LEU A 84 -5.91 -2.29 -1.44
C LEU A 84 -5.78 -3.26 -2.62
N ARG A 85 -6.53 -4.36 -2.57
CA ARG A 85 -6.76 -5.24 -3.71
C ARG A 85 -7.89 -4.63 -4.56
N PRO A 86 -7.64 -4.30 -5.84
CA PRO A 86 -8.70 -3.82 -6.71
C PRO A 86 -9.79 -4.89 -6.84
N GLY A 87 -11.02 -4.44 -7.04
CA GLY A 87 -12.11 -5.36 -7.37
C GLY A 87 -11.87 -6.01 -8.72
N GLU A 88 -12.14 -7.30 -8.83
CA GLU A 88 -12.22 -8.01 -10.11
C GLU A 88 -13.44 -7.51 -10.89
N GLN A 89 -13.28 -7.35 -12.20
CA GLN A 89 -14.37 -7.08 -13.13
C GLN A 89 -15.07 -8.41 -13.45
N ARG A 90 -16.35 -8.54 -13.08
CA ARG A 90 -17.17 -9.73 -13.36
C ARG A 90 -18.31 -9.39 -14.32
N GLU A 91 -18.93 -10.41 -14.91
CA GLU A 91 -20.08 -10.25 -15.80
C GLU A 91 -21.24 -9.51 -15.11
N ASP A 92 -21.42 -9.70 -13.80
CA ASP A 92 -22.44 -9.02 -12.97
C ASP A 92 -22.01 -7.62 -12.47
N GLY A 93 -20.86 -7.11 -12.93
CA GLY A 93 -20.31 -5.80 -12.55
C GLY A 93 -19.03 -5.88 -11.71
N PRO A 94 -18.39 -4.72 -11.42
CA PRO A 94 -17.15 -4.67 -10.66
C PRO A 94 -17.38 -5.09 -9.21
N THR A 95 -16.55 -6.00 -8.71
CA THR A 95 -16.60 -6.39 -7.30
C THR A 95 -16.06 -5.27 -6.41
N LYS A 96 -16.54 -5.21 -5.15
CA LYS A 96 -16.07 -4.21 -4.18
C LYS A 96 -14.59 -4.45 -3.86
N PRO A 97 -13.72 -3.41 -3.93
CA PRO A 97 -12.33 -3.55 -3.55
C PRO A 97 -12.20 -3.96 -2.07
N ARG A 98 -11.12 -4.69 -1.75
CA ARG A 98 -10.86 -5.23 -0.42
C ARG A 98 -9.52 -4.76 0.08
N ALA A 99 -9.45 -4.43 1.37
CA ALA A 99 -8.18 -4.14 2.02
C ALA A 99 -7.67 -5.39 2.72
N LEU A 100 -6.39 -5.68 2.55
CA LEU A 100 -5.63 -6.66 3.33
C LEU A 100 -4.78 -5.92 4.35
N ILE A 101 -4.61 -6.49 5.54
CA ILE A 101 -3.68 -5.95 6.53
C ILE A 101 -2.29 -6.52 6.25
N LEU A 102 -1.29 -5.66 6.19
CA LEU A 102 0.11 -6.06 6.12
C LEU A 102 0.65 -6.17 7.55
N THR A 103 0.72 -7.41 8.05
CA THR A 103 1.27 -7.75 9.38
C THR A 103 2.77 -8.02 9.34
#